data_AF-A0A0A6CWY6-F1
#
_entry.id   AF-A0A0A6CWY6-F1
#
_cell.length_a   1.000
_cell.length_b   1.000
_cell.length_c   1.000
_cell.angle_alpha   90.00
_cell.angle_beta   90.00
_cell.angle_gamma   90.00
#
_symmetry.space_group_name_H-M   'P 1'
#
loop_
_entity.id
_entity.type
_entity.pdbx_description
1 polymer ?
#
loop_
_entity_poly.entity_id
_entity_poly.type
_entity_poly.pdbx_seq_one_letter_code
_entity_poly.pdbx_strand_id
1 'polypeptide(L)' 'MGVGAWVSAQRGAARGDLGPSLGLAAPLGRRSVRLALDWRQRIAGTARPGSGPALSVGSDF' A
#
# COMPACT_ATOMS: atom_id res chain seq x y z
N MET A 1 -6.15 -11.46 1.83
CA MET A 1 -4.95 -11.44 2.70
C MET A 1 -3.78 -11.96 1.89
N GLY A 2 -2.62 -11.34 1.97
CA GLY A 2 -1.42 -11.75 1.26
C GLY A 2 -0.18 -11.02 1.74
N VAL A 3 0.90 -11.13 0.98
CA VAL A 3 2.16 -10.40 1.18
C VAL A 3 2.42 -9.55 -0.06
N GLY A 4 2.88 -8.33 0.12
CA GLY A 4 3.27 -7.41 -0.95
C GLY A 4 4.73 -6.99 -0.87
N ALA A 5 5.20 -6.49 -2.00
CA ALA A 5 6.51 -5.88 -2.16
C ALA A 5 6.37 -4.56 -2.92
N TRP A 6 7.09 -3.53 -2.49
CA TRP A 6 7.02 -2.19 -3.07
C TRP A 6 8.42 -1.61 -3.22
N VAL A 7 8.65 -0.93 -4.35
CA VAL A 7 9.89 -0.19 -4.62
C VAL A 7 9.53 1.18 -5.18
N SER A 8 10.25 2.21 -4.73
CA SER A 8 10.13 3.57 -5.24
C SER A 8 11.51 4.21 -5.33
N ALA A 9 11.74 4.96 -6.41
CA ALA A 9 12.98 5.70 -6.61
C ALA A 9 12.66 7.05 -7.28
N GLN A 10 13.18 8.12 -6.70
CA GLN A 10 13.17 9.47 -7.23
C GLN A 10 14.57 10.10 -7.01
N ARG A 11 14.83 11.26 -7.60
CA ARG A 11 16.12 11.94 -7.42
C ARG A 11 16.38 12.21 -5.93
N GLY A 12 17.42 11.59 -5.39
CA GLY A 12 17.82 11.76 -3.98
C GLY A 12 17.02 10.95 -2.96
N ALA A 13 16.05 10.12 -3.37
CA ALA A 13 15.31 9.26 -2.45
C ALA A 13 14.89 7.94 -3.09
N ALA A 14 15.23 6.83 -2.43
CA ALA A 14 14.81 5.49 -2.82
C ALA A 14 14.33 4.72 -1.58
N ARG A 15 13.41 3.78 -1.79
CA ARG A 15 12.84 2.94 -0.73
C ARG A 15 12.30 1.63 -1.29
N GLY A 16 12.58 0.54 -0.56
CA GLY A 16 11.99 -0.78 -0.76
C GLY A 16 11.30 -1.28 0.52
N ASP A 17 10.09 -1.81 0.38
CA ASP A 17 9.26 -2.33 1.47
C ASP A 17 8.74 -3.74 1.17
N LEU A 18 8.50 -4.50 2.24
CA LEU A 18 7.77 -5.77 2.23
C LEU A 18 6.72 -5.79 3.35
N GLY A 19 5.69 -6.61 3.22
CA GLY A 19 4.81 -6.89 4.36
C GLY A 19 3.42 -7.40 4.01
N PRO A 20 2.60 -7.70 5.03
CA PRO A 20 1.25 -8.21 4.83
C PRO A 20 0.33 -7.16 4.20
N SER A 21 -0.64 -7.66 3.45
CA SER A 21 -1.67 -6.88 2.75
C SER A 21 -3.06 -7.48 2.96
N LEU A 22 -4.03 -6.62 3.26
CA LEU A 22 -5.44 -6.93 3.31
C LEU A 22 -6.18 -6.11 2.26
N GLY A 23 -6.76 -6.79 1.27
CA GLY A 23 -7.69 -6.20 0.31
C GLY A 23 -9.14 -6.55 0.66
N LEU A 24 -10.02 -5.58 0.58
CA LEU A 24 -11.48 -5.71 0.68
C LEU A 24 -12.11 -5.04 -0.54
N ALA A 25 -13.08 -5.72 -1.16
CA ALA A 25 -13.92 -5.12 -2.19
C ALA A 25 -15.38 -5.35 -1.78
N ALA A 26 -16.17 -4.28 -1.76
CA ALA A 26 -17.56 -4.32 -1.34
C ALA A 26 -18.43 -3.43 -2.22
N PRO A 27 -19.68 -3.84 -2.52
CA PRO A 27 -20.64 -2.96 -3.16
C PRO A 27 -21.06 -1.85 -2.20
N LEU A 28 -21.14 -0.62 -2.72
CA LEU A 28 -21.66 0.57 -2.05
C LEU A 28 -22.73 1.20 -2.95
N GLY A 29 -23.97 0.71 -2.81
CA GLY A 29 -25.07 1.07 -3.70
C GLY A 29 -24.87 0.49 -5.10
N ARG A 30 -24.82 1.36 -6.12
CA ARG A 30 -24.60 0.96 -7.53
C ARG A 30 -23.12 0.91 -7.93
N ARG A 31 -22.22 1.14 -6.98
CA ARG A 31 -20.76 1.24 -7.18
C ARG A 31 -20.04 0.19 -6.37
N SER A 32 -18.80 -0.11 -6.71
CA SER A 32 -17.90 -0.96 -5.95
C SER A 32 -16.79 -0.11 -5.34
N VAL A 33 -16.54 -0.32 -4.05
CA VAL A 33 -15.41 0.28 -3.34
C VAL A 33 -14.37 -0.78 -3.05
N ARG A 34 -13.10 -0.43 -3.24
CA ARG A 34 -11.94 -1.24 -2.88
C ARG A 34 -11.14 -0.53 -1.81
N LEU A 35 -10.85 -1.27 -0.74
CA LEU A 35 -9.95 -0.87 0.33
C LEU A 35 -8.73 -1.81 0.33
N ALA A 36 -7.55 -1.25 0.53
CA ALA A 36 -6.34 -2.03 0.76
C ALA A 36 -5.59 -1.46 1.97
N LEU A 37 -5.29 -2.32 2.94
CA LEU A 37 -4.49 -2.00 4.12
C LEU A 37 -3.20 -2.83 4.07
N ASP A 38 -2.07 -2.13 4.02
CA ASP A 38 -0.75 -2.72 3.89
C ASP A 38 0.13 -2.32 5.08
N TRP A 39 0.88 -3.25 5.66
CA TRP A 39 2.01 -2.89 6.52
C TRP A 39 3.27 -2.81 5.66
N ARG A 40 3.86 -1.62 5.54
CA ARG A 40 5.09 -1.40 4.76
C ARG A 40 6.29 -1.44 5.67
N GLN A 41 6.90 -2.61 5.84
CA GLN A 41 8.17 -2.74 6.52
C GLN A 41 9.29 -2.35 5.56
N ARG A 42 9.99 -1.25 5.87
CA ARG A 42 11.12 -0.80 5.06
C ARG A 42 12.31 -1.73 5.25
N ILE A 43 12.81 -2.28 4.15
CA ILE A 43 13.98 -3.16 4.11
C ILE A 43 15.15 -2.56 3.34
N ALA A 44 14.91 -1.52 2.53
CA ALA A 44 15.94 -0.84 1.76
C ALA A 44 15.66 0.66 1.62
N GLY A 45 16.73 1.44 1.55
CA GLY A 45 16.68 2.89 1.39
C GLY A 45 16.25 3.64 2.65
N THR A 46 16.26 4.96 2.56
CA THR A 46 16.03 5.87 3.70
C THR A 46 14.93 6.89 3.43
N ALA A 47 14.22 6.79 2.30
CA ALA A 47 13.13 7.71 1.99
C ALA A 47 12.06 7.65 3.09
N ARG A 48 11.61 8.84 3.50
CA ARG A 48 10.57 9.01 4.51
C ARG A 48 9.18 8.83 3.89
N PRO A 49 8.16 8.40 4.66
CA PRO A 49 8.18 8.07 6.10
C PRO A 49 8.93 6.76 6.43
N GLY A 50 8.99 6.37 7.71
CA GLY A 50 9.50 5.07 8.15
C GLY A 50 8.58 3.90 7.79
N SER A 51 8.81 2.76 8.43
CA SER A 51 7.87 1.63 8.37
C SER A 51 6.53 1.99 9.02
N GLY A 52 5.44 1.45 8.49
CA GLY A 52 4.11 1.71 9.03
C GLY A 52 2.98 1.26 8.13
N PRO A 53 1.72 1.48 8.57
CA PRO A 53 0.55 1.12 7.80
C PRO A 53 0.33 2.11 6.64
N ALA A 54 -0.22 1.61 5.54
CA ALA A 54 -0.71 2.37 4.41
C ALA A 54 -2.13 1.92 4.06
N LEU A 55 -3.05 2.88 3.89
CA LEU A 55 -4.43 2.63 3.47
C LEU A 55 -4.65 3.22 2.09
N SER A 56 -5.14 2.41 1.16
CA SER A 56 -5.57 2.84 -0.17
C SER A 56 -7.07 2.64 -0.32
N VAL A 57 -7.72 3.60 -0.95
CA VAL A 57 -9.16 3.57 -1.25
C VAL A 57 -9.35 3.84 -2.73
N GLY A 58 -10.16 3.03 -3.39
CA GLY A 58 -10.55 3.22 -4.79
C GLY A 58 -12.02 2.89 -5.00
N SER A 59 -12.62 3.46 -6.03
CA SER A 59 -13.97 3.12 -6.49
C SER A 59 -13.98 2.98 -8.00
N ASP A 60 -14.99 2.27 -8.52
CA ASP A 60 -15.38 2.40 -9.92
C ASP A 60 -16.09 3.76 -10.16
N PHE A 61 -16.06 4.25 -11.40
CA PHE A 61 -16.66 5.51 -11.83
C PHE A 61 -17.56 5.31 -13.05
#